data_AF-A0A0G4J392-F1
#
_entry.id   AF-A0A0G4J392-F1
#
_cell.length_a   1.000
_cell.length_b   1.000
_cell.length_c   1.000
_cell.angle_alpha   90.00
_cell.angle_beta   90.00
_cell.angle_gamma   90.00
#
_symmetry.space_group_name_H-M   'P 1'
#
loop_
_entity.id
_entity.type
_entity.pdbx_description
1 polymer ?
#
loop_
_entity_poly.entity_id
_entity_poly.type
_entity_poly.pdbx_seq_one_letter_code
_entity_poly.pdbx_strand_id
1 'polypeptide(L)'
;MSSVHVEIVRIEIGNRGRCCQEHTLCGSVLEPDSIVRLRIVQIINDAGNTETAIAIYRVRNGTDQCLVGFLPRHYIARANRFDNRLARVVELYSRSDNVYDRRRSHRHGGMARCILL
;
A
#
# COMPACT_ATOMS: atom_id res chain seq x y z
N MET A 1 -23.71 7.65 -0.26
CA MET A 1 -22.35 8.03 0.22
C MET A 1 -21.34 7.47 -0.76
N SER A 2 -20.57 8.34 -1.42
CA SER A 2 -19.58 7.92 -2.42
C SER A 2 -18.34 7.37 -1.71
N SER A 3 -18.07 6.07 -1.82
CA SER A 3 -16.86 5.45 -1.27
C SER A 3 -15.63 5.96 -2.01
N VAL A 4 -14.63 6.47 -1.29
CA VAL A 4 -13.36 6.92 -1.90
C VAL A 4 -12.47 5.70 -2.11
N HIS A 5 -12.22 5.38 -3.37
CA HIS A 5 -11.30 4.31 -3.75
C HIS A 5 -9.87 4.83 -3.88
N VAL A 6 -8.91 4.04 -3.42
CA VAL A 6 -7.48 4.27 -3.63
C VAL A 6 -6.82 2.98 -4.07
N GLU A 7 -5.73 3.09 -4.82
CA GLU A 7 -4.90 1.96 -5.22
C GLU A 7 -3.59 2.03 -4.44
N ILE A 8 -3.20 0.93 -3.82
CA ILE A 8 -1.89 0.77 -3.19
C ILE A 8 -0.99 -0.04 -4.11
N VAL A 9 0.30 0.28 -4.12
CA VAL A 9 1.30 -0.32 -5.02
C VAL A 9 2.48 -0.90 -4.24
N ARG A 10 3.26 -1.71 -4.97
CA ARG A 10 4.49 -2.35 -4.52
C ARG A 10 4.29 -3.39 -3.43
N ILE A 11 3.11 -3.98 -3.26
CA ILE A 11 2.84 -4.89 -2.14
C ILE A 11 3.62 -6.22 -2.22
N GLU A 12 4.16 -6.57 -3.38
CA GLU A 12 4.95 -7.78 -3.64
C GLU A 12 6.46 -7.48 -3.77
N ILE A 13 6.92 -6.30 -3.34
CA ILE A 13 8.34 -5.90 -3.37
C ILE A 13 8.85 -5.58 -1.96
N GLY A 14 10.01 -6.14 -1.58
CA GLY A 14 10.66 -6.00 -0.26
C GLY A 14 11.52 -4.74 -0.06
N ASN A 15 11.48 -3.78 -0.97
CA ASN A 15 12.45 -2.69 -1.03
C ASN A 15 12.03 -1.51 -0.13
N ARG A 16 13.02 -0.70 0.30
CA ARG A 16 12.84 0.58 1.03
C ARG A 16 12.29 0.42 2.46
N GLY A 17 12.89 -0.47 3.25
CA GLY A 17 12.64 -0.59 4.70
C GLY A 17 11.56 -1.61 5.09
N ARG A 18 11.27 -2.60 4.23
CA ARG A 18 10.15 -3.56 4.38
C ARG A 18 10.58 -4.99 4.73
N CYS A 19 11.51 -5.13 5.66
CA CYS A 19 11.75 -6.42 6.32
C CYS A 19 11.31 -6.28 7.76
N CYS A 20 10.05 -6.61 8.07
CA CYS A 20 9.78 -7.11 9.41
C CYS A 20 10.45 -8.48 9.54
N GLN A 21 10.80 -8.87 10.77
CA GLN A 21 11.44 -10.17 11.01
C GLN A 21 10.53 -11.37 10.68
N GLU A 22 9.22 -11.13 10.53
CA GLU A 22 8.22 -12.18 10.33
C GLU A 22 8.00 -12.58 8.86
N HIS A 23 8.28 -11.70 7.89
CA HIS A 23 7.86 -11.89 6.51
C HIS A 23 8.96 -11.51 5.51
N THR A 24 9.18 -12.38 4.52
CA THR A 24 10.07 -12.09 3.38
C THR A 24 9.53 -10.93 2.53
N LEU A 25 8.21 -10.83 2.36
CA LEU A 25 7.53 -9.75 1.68
C LEU A 25 6.31 -9.33 2.51
N CYS A 26 6.39 -8.21 3.22
CA CYS A 26 5.32 -7.82 4.15
C CYS A 26 3.93 -7.68 3.49
N GLY A 27 3.84 -7.30 2.22
CA GLY A 27 2.53 -7.18 1.57
C GLY A 27 1.88 -8.51 1.19
N SER A 28 2.57 -9.65 1.31
CA SER A 28 1.97 -10.97 1.07
C SER A 28 0.90 -11.35 2.10
N VAL A 29 0.89 -10.70 3.27
CA VAL A 29 -0.13 -10.94 4.30
C VAL A 29 -1.43 -10.15 4.09
N LEU A 30 -1.51 -9.37 3.01
CA LEU A 30 -2.74 -8.69 2.64
C LEU A 30 -3.71 -9.67 2.01
N GLU A 31 -4.94 -9.60 2.46
CA GLU A 31 -6.11 -10.32 1.94
C GLU A 31 -7.29 -9.35 1.83
N PRO A 32 -8.33 -9.65 1.03
CA PRO A 32 -9.59 -8.93 1.12
C PRO A 32 -10.06 -8.77 2.58
N ASP A 33 -10.64 -7.62 2.88
CA ASP A 33 -11.01 -7.15 4.23
C ASP A 33 -9.87 -6.83 5.19
N SER A 34 -8.60 -6.98 4.78
CA SER A 34 -7.48 -6.46 5.55
C SER A 34 -7.60 -4.94 5.76
N ILE A 35 -7.37 -4.49 7.00
CA ILE A 35 -7.34 -3.06 7.33
C ILE A 35 -5.91 -2.55 7.20
N VAL A 36 -5.76 -1.39 6.58
CA VAL A 36 -4.48 -0.70 6.44
C VAL A 36 -4.60 0.76 6.87
N ARG A 37 -3.51 1.32 7.37
CA ARG A 37 -3.38 2.74 7.70
C ARG A 37 -2.42 3.43 6.74
N LEU A 38 -2.82 4.61 6.29
CA LEU A 38 -2.03 5.49 5.45
C LEU A 38 -1.26 6.46 6.34
N ARG A 39 0.04 6.64 6.08
CA ARG A 39 0.93 7.52 6.87
C ARG A 39 1.86 8.30 5.95
N ILE A 40 1.98 9.60 6.17
CA ILE A 40 3.03 10.38 5.52
C ILE A 40 4.38 10.03 6.16
N VAL A 41 5.36 9.69 5.33
CA VAL A 41 6.72 9.33 5.76
C VAL A 41 7.76 9.98 4.84
N GLN A 42 8.98 10.12 5.33
CA GLN A 42 10.15 10.40 4.49
C GLN A 42 10.86 9.08 4.19
N ILE A 43 11.17 8.82 2.92
CA ILE A 43 11.91 7.65 2.47
C ILE A 43 13.14 8.09 1.68
N ILE A 44 14.16 7.24 1.64
CA ILE A 44 15.28 7.40 0.71
C ILE A 44 14.91 6.72 -0.60
N ASN A 45 14.97 7.46 -1.71
CA ASN A 45 14.73 6.92 -3.04
C ASN A 45 15.99 6.24 -3.61
N ASP A 46 15.87 5.64 -4.79
CA ASP A 46 16.95 4.85 -5.37
C ASP A 46 18.17 5.69 -5.79
N ALA A 47 18.00 7.02 -5.88
CA ALA A 47 19.08 7.98 -6.11
C ALA A 47 19.73 8.49 -4.81
N GLY A 48 19.35 7.95 -3.65
CA GLY A 48 19.87 8.35 -2.34
C GLY A 48 19.25 9.63 -1.76
N ASN A 49 18.23 10.19 -2.40
CA ASN A 49 17.60 11.43 -1.97
C ASN A 49 16.39 11.17 -1.07
N THR A 50 16.19 12.03 -0.08
CA THR A 50 14.97 12.04 0.75
C THR A 50 13.77 12.46 -0.10
N GLU A 51 12.70 11.67 -0.05
CA GLU A 51 11.44 11.93 -0.72
C GLU A 51 10.26 11.66 0.22
N THR A 52 9.22 12.49 0.14
CA THR A 52 7.96 12.25 0.85
C THR A 52 7.17 11.15 0.17
N ALA A 53 6.65 10.20 0.95
CA ALA A 53 5.78 9.14 0.48
C ALA A 53 4.58 8.96 1.42
N ILE A 54 3.54 8.27 0.93
CA ILE A 54 2.42 7.83 1.77
C ILE A 54 2.56 6.32 1.93
N ALA A 55 3.07 5.90 3.08
CA ALA A 55 3.24 4.51 3.45
C ALA A 55 1.92 3.88 3.84
N ILE A 56 1.80 2.58 3.54
CA ILE A 56 0.67 1.74 3.91
C ILE A 56 1.16 0.76 4.96
N TYR A 57 0.56 0.81 6.14
CA TYR A 57 0.81 -0.12 7.23
C TYR A 57 -0.36 -1.06 7.40
N ARG A 58 -0.13 -2.36 7.56
CA ARG A 58 -1.21 -3.28 7.94
C ARG A 58 -1.63 -2.98 9.37
N VAL A 59 -2.93 -3.00 9.64
CA VAL A 59 -3.48 -2.82 10.99
C VAL A 59 -4.06 -4.13 11.48
N ARG A 60 -3.64 -4.56 12.67
CA ARG A 60 -4.23 -5.71 13.37
C ARG A 60 -4.43 -5.35 14.83
N ASN A 61 -5.61 -5.63 15.37
CA ASN A 61 -5.98 -5.30 16.76
C ASN A 61 -5.76 -3.82 17.11
N GLY A 62 -6.02 -2.92 16.15
CA GLY A 62 -5.86 -1.47 16.33
C GLY A 62 -4.44 -0.93 16.16
N THR A 63 -3.43 -1.79 16.05
CA THR A 63 -2.01 -1.40 15.98
C THR A 63 -1.46 -1.50 14.57
N ASP A 64 -0.66 -0.50 14.17
CA ASP A 64 0.10 -0.51 12.93
C ASP A 64 1.22 -1.56 13.03
N GLN A 65 1.22 -2.52 12.11
CA GLN A 65 2.22 -3.58 12.01
C GLN A 65 3.26 -3.23 10.93
N CYS A 66 3.53 -4.16 10.01
CA CYS A 66 4.51 -4.00 8.95
C CYS A 66 4.05 -2.96 7.90
N LEU A 67 5.04 -2.28 7.31
CA LEU A 67 4.86 -1.48 6.10
C LEU A 67 4.68 -2.43 4.92
N VAL A 68 3.50 -2.40 4.30
CA VAL A 68 3.09 -3.34 3.25
C VAL A 68 3.10 -2.72 1.85
N GLY A 69 3.05 -1.40 1.74
CA GLY A 69 2.79 -0.73 0.47
C GLY A 69 3.05 0.77 0.48
N PHE A 70 2.81 1.41 -0.65
CA PHE A 70 2.73 2.88 -0.75
C PHE A 70 1.52 3.28 -1.60
N LEU A 71 1.01 4.50 -1.44
CA LEU A 71 0.21 5.11 -2.50
C LEU A 71 1.11 5.54 -3.67
N PRO A 72 0.59 5.52 -4.90
CA PRO A 72 1.24 6.13 -6.06
C PRO A 72 1.63 7.59 -5.81
N ARG A 73 2.75 8.01 -6.41
CA ARG A 73 3.35 9.35 -6.24
C ARG A 73 2.38 10.50 -6.50
N HIS A 74 1.42 10.34 -7.41
CA HIS A 74 0.46 11.39 -7.75
C HIS A 74 -0.50 11.76 -6.58
N TYR A 75 -0.60 10.93 -5.54
CA TYR A 75 -1.37 11.26 -4.33
C TYR A 75 -0.65 12.22 -3.38
N ILE A 76 0.67 12.40 -3.52
CA ILE A 76 1.49 13.21 -2.59
C ILE A 76 1.02 14.67 -2.55
N ALA A 77 0.61 15.23 -3.70
CA ALA A 77 0.07 16.60 -3.76
C ALA A 77 -1.16 16.81 -2.87
N ARG A 78 -1.81 15.73 -2.43
CA ARG A 78 -2.97 15.72 -1.54
C ARG A 78 -2.74 14.85 -0.31
N ALA A 79 -1.49 14.63 0.10
CA ALA A 79 -1.12 13.67 1.15
C ALA A 79 -1.89 13.88 2.46
N ASN A 80 -2.13 15.12 2.86
CA ASN A 80 -2.88 15.47 4.07
C ASN A 80 -4.32 14.92 4.10
N ARG A 81 -4.91 14.57 2.94
CA ARG A 81 -6.25 13.94 2.88
C ARG A 81 -6.22 12.46 3.25
N PHE A 82 -5.05 11.86 3.23
CA PHE A 82 -4.84 10.42 3.44
C PHE A 82 -4.14 10.12 4.76
N ASP A 83 -3.41 11.08 5.33
CA ASP A 83 -2.63 10.83 6.54
C ASP A 83 -3.50 10.35 7.70
N ASN A 84 -2.99 9.34 8.41
CA ASN A 84 -3.62 8.61 9.51
C ASN A 84 -4.96 7.91 9.18
N ARG A 85 -5.44 7.97 7.94
CA ARG A 85 -6.71 7.33 7.54
C ARG A 85 -6.58 5.82 7.44
N LEU A 86 -7.69 5.16 7.72
CA LEU A 86 -7.84 3.74 7.50
C LEU A 86 -8.43 3.48 6.12
N ALA A 87 -8.03 2.36 5.53
CA ALA A 87 -8.62 1.81 4.33
C ALA A 87 -8.78 0.30 4.49
N ARG A 88 -9.77 -0.25 3.81
CA ARG A 88 -9.99 -1.68 3.70
C ARG A 88 -9.57 -2.16 2.32
N VAL A 89 -8.76 -3.22 2.26
CA VAL A 89 -8.42 -3.91 1.02
C VAL A 89 -9.69 -4.61 0.51
N VAL A 90 -10.02 -4.40 -0.76
CA VAL A 90 -11.20 -5.03 -1.39
C VAL A 90 -10.82 -6.01 -2.48
N GLU A 91 -9.68 -5.80 -3.15
CA GLU A 91 -9.23 -6.66 -4.23
C GLU A 91 -7.70 -6.64 -4.33
N LEU A 92 -7.10 -7.81 -4.52
CA LEU A 92 -5.69 -7.95 -4.90
C LEU A 92 -5.61 -8.16 -6.41
N TYR A 93 -4.96 -7.24 -7.12
CA TYR A 93 -4.96 -7.29 -8.59
C TYR A 93 -4.16 -8.45 -9.16
N SER A 94 -3.23 -9.05 -8.40
CA SER A 94 -2.55 -10.30 -8.82
C SER A 94 -3.50 -11.49 -8.94
N ARG A 95 -4.66 -11.45 -8.24
CA ARG A 95 -5.69 -12.49 -8.25
C ARG A 95 -6.96 -12.10 -9.01
N SER A 96 -6.97 -10.94 -9.67
CA SER A 96 -8.13 -10.46 -10.44
C SER A 96 -8.37 -11.34 -11.67
N ASP A 97 -9.62 -11.51 -12.10
CA ASP A 97 -9.96 -12.24 -13.34
C ASP A 97 -9.54 -11.46 -14.60
N ASN A 98 -9.34 -10.15 -14.48
CA ASN A 98 -8.90 -9.30 -15.58
C ASN A 98 -7.38 -9.40 -15.83
N VAL A 99 -7.01 -9.88 -17.02
CA VAL A 99 -5.61 -9.99 -17.46
C VAL A 99 -4.89 -8.63 -17.43
N TYR A 100 -5.59 -7.54 -17.75
CA TYR A 100 -5.02 -6.20 -17.71
C TYR A 100 -4.60 -5.81 -16.29
N ASP A 101 -5.45 -6.08 -15.31
CA ASP A 101 -5.18 -5.76 -13.90
C ASP A 101 -4.05 -6.62 -13.34
N ARG A 102 -4.01 -7.91 -13.67
CA ARG A 102 -2.87 -8.78 -13.31
C ARG A 102 -1.55 -8.27 -13.90
N ARG A 103 -1.54 -7.90 -15.19
CA ARG A 103 -0.34 -7.33 -15.85
C ARG A 103 0.07 -6.00 -15.25
N ARG A 104 -0.90 -5.14 -14.92
CA ARG A 104 -0.65 -3.85 -14.27
C ARG A 104 -0.07 -4.06 -12.87
N SER A 105 -0.62 -4.99 -12.09
CA SER A 105 -0.12 -5.40 -10.78
C SER A 105 1.35 -5.80 -10.85
N HIS A 106 1.69 -6.72 -11.77
CA HIS A 106 3.07 -7.18 -11.96
C HIS A 106 4.04 -6.02 -12.27
N ARG A 107 3.68 -5.09 -13.16
CA ARG A 107 4.53 -3.92 -13.49
C ARG A 107 4.76 -2.98 -12.29
N HIS A 108 3.80 -2.90 -11.38
CA HIS A 108 3.90 -2.08 -10.17
C HIS A 108 4.42 -2.85 -8.96
N GLY A 109 4.81 -4.12 -9.12
CA GLY A 109 5.30 -4.95 -8.03
C GLY A 109 4.22 -5.33 -7.02
N GLY A 110 3.04 -5.68 -7.50
CA GLY A 110 1.86 -5.95 -6.68
C GLY A 110 1.00 -4.71 -6.49
N MET A 111 -0.31 -4.89 -6.64
CA MET A 111 -1.32 -3.84 -6.44
C MET A 111 -2.55 -4.37 -5.71
N ALA A 112 -3.19 -3.49 -4.96
CA ALA A 112 -4.49 -3.75 -4.40
C ALA A 112 -5.39 -2.51 -4.49
N ARG A 113 -6.69 -2.76 -4.65
CA ARG A 113 -7.72 -1.75 -4.52
C ARG A 113 -8.17 -1.69 -3.07
N CYS A 114 -8.30 -0.48 -2.56
CA CYS A 114 -8.80 -0.22 -1.22
C CYS A 114 -9.96 0.78 -1.24
N ILE A 115 -10.76 0.76 -0.18
CA ILE A 115 -11.80 1.75 0.11
C ILE A 115 -11.40 2.45 1.41
N LEU A 116 -11.35 3.79 1.41
CA LEU A 116 -11.14 4.56 2.63
C LEU A 116 -12.34 4.39 3.57
N LEU A 117 -12.07 4.16 4.87
CA LEU A 117 -13.05 4.04 5.95
C LEU A 117 -13.36 5.40 6.58
#